data_AF-A0A6V7JTE7-F1
#
_entry.id   AF-A0A6V7JTE7-F1
#
_cell.length_a   1.000
_cell.length_b   1.000
_cell.length_c   1.000
_cell.angle_alpha   90.00
_cell.angle_beta   90.00
_cell.angle_gamma   90.00
#
_symmetry.space_group_name_H-M   'P 1'
#
loop_
_entity.id
_entity.type
_entity.pdbx_description
1 polymer ?
#
loop_
_entity_poly.entity_id
_entity_poly.type
_entity_poly.pdbx_seq_one_letter_code
_entity_poly.pdbx_strand_id
1 'polypeptide(L)' 'NPTPEITEELPVKWKPVRTDALEYLSINNPRDMKMSEDLWRERLEFWKTLPCGRGVSIPMENKFIRDEL' A
#
# COMPACT_ATOMS: atom_id res chain seq x y z
N ASN A 1 6.65 7.44 -16.59
CA ASN A 1 6.76 8.51 -15.59
C ASN A 1 5.34 8.92 -15.22
N PRO A 2 4.81 8.52 -14.04
CA PRO A 2 3.44 8.83 -13.65
C PRO A 2 3.27 10.29 -13.17
N THR A 3 4.32 11.11 -13.20
CA THR A 3 4.27 12.53 -12.82
C THR A 3 3.80 13.37 -14.02
N PRO A 4 2.51 13.75 -14.10
CA PRO A 4 2.05 14.78 -15.03
C PRO A 4 2.70 16.13 -14.71
N GLU A 5 2.78 16.99 -15.74
CA GLU A 5 3.16 18.39 -15.57
C GLU A 5 2.16 19.11 -14.66
N ILE A 6 2.61 20.17 -13.97
CA ILE A 6 1.71 20.99 -13.16
C ILE A 6 0.81 21.77 -14.12
N THR A 7 -0.50 21.56 -14.01
CA THR A 7 -1.52 22.26 -14.81
C THR A 7 -2.53 22.93 -13.88
N GLU A 8 -3.42 23.75 -14.42
CA GLU A 8 -4.55 24.30 -13.65
C GLU A 8 -5.47 23.19 -13.11
N GLU A 9 -5.60 22.09 -13.85
CA GLU A 9 -6.40 20.92 -13.49
C GLU A 9 -5.73 20.03 -12.42
N LEU A 10 -4.40 20.02 -12.41
CA LEU A 10 -3.60 19.30 -11.44
C LEU A 10 -2.51 20.23 -10.87
N PRO A 11 -2.88 21.11 -9.91
CA PRO A 11 -1.99 22.14 -9.38
C PRO A 11 -0.94 21.57 -8.40
N VAL A 12 -0.75 20.25 -8.35
CA VAL A 12 0.18 19.59 -7.44
C VAL A 12 1.13 18.67 -8.20
N LYS A 13 2.41 18.77 -7.86
CA LYS A 13 3.43 17.88 -8.40
C LYS A 13 3.40 16.54 -7.68
N TRP A 14 3.10 15.46 -8.41
CA TRP A 14 3.22 14.10 -7.88
C TRP A 14 4.69 13.69 -7.77
N LYS A 15 5.23 13.77 -6.56
CA LYS A 15 6.61 13.38 -6.27
C LYS A 15 6.69 11.87 -6.05
N PRO A 16 7.77 11.20 -6.50
CA PRO A 16 8.02 9.81 -6.15
C PRO A 16 8.14 9.62 -4.63
N VAL A 17 7.77 8.44 -4.15
CA VAL A 17 8.02 8.00 -2.77
C VAL A 17 9.53 7.94 -2.53
N ARG A 18 9.99 8.50 -1.42
CA ARG A 18 11.44 8.58 -1.11
C ARG A 18 11.76 8.19 0.32
N THR A 19 10.78 8.14 1.20
CA THR A 19 10.99 7.80 2.61
C THR A 19 10.09 6.63 3.03
N ASP A 20 10.35 6.12 4.23
CA ASP A 20 9.52 5.09 4.86
C ASP A 20 8.16 5.63 5.34
N ALA A 21 7.91 6.94 5.21
CA ALA A 21 6.63 7.56 5.53
C ALA A 21 5.55 7.27 4.47
N LEU A 22 5.87 6.47 3.44
CA LEU A 22 4.93 6.02 2.40
C LEU A 22 4.19 7.20 1.76
N GLU A 23 4.94 8.17 1.23
CA GLU A 23 4.34 9.37 0.64
C GLU A 23 3.38 9.02 -0.50
N TYR A 24 2.25 9.70 -0.57
CA TYR A 24 1.23 9.45 -1.57
C TYR A 24 0.56 10.74 -2.00
N LEU A 25 -0.06 10.70 -3.18
CA LEU A 25 -0.95 11.76 -3.65
C LEU A 25 -2.36 11.45 -3.15
N SER A 26 -2.88 12.27 -2.24
CA SER A 26 -4.28 12.23 -1.82
C SER A 26 -5.14 12.85 -2.91
N ILE A 27 -6.06 12.09 -3.49
CA ILE A 27 -7.01 12.55 -4.51
C ILE A 27 -8.41 12.50 -3.89
N ASN A 28 -8.80 13.58 -3.20
CA ASN A 28 -10.13 13.66 -2.58
C ASN A 28 -11.17 14.17 -3.57
N ASN A 29 -10.84 15.24 -4.29
CA ASN A 29 -11.64 15.81 -5.37
C ASN A 29 -10.74 16.68 -6.28
N PRO A 30 -11.23 17.17 -7.44
CA PRO A 30 -10.40 17.93 -8.39
C PRO A 30 -9.74 19.19 -7.84
N ARG A 31 -10.26 19.77 -6.75
CA ARG A 31 -9.71 20.99 -6.12
C ARG A 31 -8.92 20.70 -4.84
N ASP A 32 -8.93 19.46 -4.36
CA ASP A 32 -8.24 19.02 -3.15
C ASP A 32 -7.40 17.78 -3.48
N MET A 33 -6.28 18.06 -4.14
CA MET A 33 -5.21 17.09 -4.37
C MET A 33 -3.94 17.58 -3.70
N LYS A 34 -3.31 16.71 -2.90
CA LYS A 34 -2.10 17.07 -2.15
C LYS A 34 -1.21 15.86 -1.91
N MET A 35 0.10 16.10 -1.84
CA MET A 35 1.01 15.10 -1.28
C MET A 35 0.76 14.97 0.22
N SER A 36 0.73 13.74 0.71
CA SER A 36 0.56 13.39 2.11
C SER A 36 1.43 12.19 2.43
N GLU A 37 1.50 11.81 3.71
CA GLU A 37 2.32 10.71 4.22
C GLU A 37 1.58 9.95 5.31
N ASP A 38 2.13 8.83 5.76
CA ASP A 38 1.68 8.05 6.92
C ASP A 38 0.19 7.63 6.84
N LEU A 39 -0.26 7.18 5.66
CA LEU A 39 -1.66 6.77 5.44
C LEU A 39 -2.06 5.69 6.45
N TRP A 40 -2.97 6.06 7.37
CA TRP A 40 -3.44 5.18 8.45
C TRP A 40 -2.29 4.52 9.22
N ARG A 41 -1.31 5.31 9.64
CA ARG A 41 -0.13 4.88 10.41
C ARG A 41 -0.43 3.81 11.46
N GLU A 42 -1.44 4.00 12.29
CA GLU A 42 -1.81 3.03 13.34
C GLU A 42 -2.14 1.63 12.79
N ARG A 43 -2.82 1.56 11.65
CA ARG A 43 -3.14 0.29 10.99
C ARG A 43 -1.89 -0.34 10.42
N LEU A 44 -1.03 0.45 9.77
CA LEU A 44 0.24 -0.04 9.23
C LEU A 44 1.13 -0.60 10.34
N GLU A 45 1.24 0.11 11.46
CA GLU A 45 1.99 -0.36 12.62
C GLU A 45 1.37 -1.65 13.19
N PHE A 46 0.05 -1.72 13.33
CA PHE A 46 -0.63 -2.95 13.72
C PHE A 46 -0.27 -4.12 12.79
N TRP A 47 -0.36 -3.95 11.47
CA TRP A 47 -0.03 -5.00 10.51
C TRP A 47 1.43 -5.44 10.59
N LYS A 48 2.37 -4.53 10.86
CA LYS A 48 3.80 -4.85 11.10
C LYS A 48 4.01 -5.71 12.35
N THR A 49 3.15 -5.58 13.36
CA THR A 49 3.25 -6.41 14.58
C THR A 49 2.78 -7.85 14.39
N LEU A 50 2.01 -8.14 13.33
CA LEU A 50 1.49 -9.49 13.14
C LEU A 50 2.61 -10.45 12.71
N PRO A 51 2.66 -11.67 13.27
CA PRO A 51 3.67 -12.67 12.94
C PRO A 51 3.55 -13.21 11.50
N CYS A 52 2.51 -12.82 10.76
CA CYS A 52 2.22 -13.27 9.40
C CYS A 52 3.26 -12.84 8.35
N GLY A 53 4.09 -11.82 8.64
CA GLY A 53 5.13 -11.33 7.73
C GLY A 53 6.25 -12.32 7.39
N ARG A 54 6.38 -13.45 8.12
CA ARG A 54 7.34 -14.53 7.81
C ARG A 54 6.73 -15.77 7.17
N GLY A 55 5.53 -15.63 6.60
CA GLY A 55 4.79 -16.73 6.02
C GLY A 55 3.74 -17.23 6.99
N VAL A 56 2.49 -16.88 6.69
CA VAL A 56 1.38 -17.77 6.97
C VAL A 56 1.53 -18.96 6.02
N SER A 57 2.57 -19.78 6.21
CA SER A 57 2.46 -21.17 5.81
C SER A 57 1.35 -21.72 6.69
N ILE A 58 0.17 -21.88 6.10
CA ILE A 58 -0.80 -22.87 6.57
C ILE A 58 0.05 -24.09 6.93
N PRO A 59 -0.03 -24.65 8.14
CA PRO A 59 0.61 -25.94 8.37
C PRO A 59 -0.06 -26.87 7.36
N MET A 60 0.65 -27.21 6.27
CA MET A 60 0.29 -28.32 5.40
C MET A 60 0.45 -29.57 6.25
N GLU A 61 -0.53 -29.86 7.11
CA GLU A 61 -0.94 -31.24 7.27
C GLU A 61 -1.59 -31.62 5.95
N ASN A 62 -0.74 -31.91 4.95
CA ASN A 62 -1.10 -32.75 3.82
C ASN A 62 -1.43 -34.14 4.39
N LYS A 63 -2.63 -34.28 4.94
CA LYS A 63 -3.27 -35.59 4.99
C LYS A 63 -3.55 -35.93 3.53
N PHE A 64 -2.66 -36.73 2.97
CA PHE A 64 -2.75 -37.36 1.66
C PHE A 64 -4.20 -37.76 1.37
N ILE A 65 -4.91 -36.95 0.58
CA ILE A 65 -6.09 -37.42 -0.11
C ILE A 65 -5.51 -38.23 -1.28
N ARG A 66 -5.56 -39.55 -1.16
CA ARG A 66 -5.36 -40.43 -2.30
C ARG A 66 -6.60 -40.28 -3.17
N ASP A 67 -6.45 -39.66 -4.33
CA ASP A 67 -7.41 -39.81 -5.41
C ASP A 67 -7.28 -41.25 -5.92
N GLU A 68 -8.23 -42.11 -5.53
CA GLU A 68 -8.47 -43.37 -6.23
C GLU A 68 -9.35 -43.08 -7.45
N LEU A 69 -8.88 -43.57 -8.60
CA LEU A 69 -9.41 -43.41 -9.97
C LEU A 69 -10.84 -43.93 -10.16
#